data_AF-A0A4S9ZIN3-F1
#
_entry.id   AF-A0A4S9ZIN3-F1
#
_cell.length_a   1.000
_cell.length_b   1.000
_cell.length_c   1.000
_cell.angle_alpha   90.00
_cell.angle_beta   90.00
_cell.angle_gamma   90.00
#
_symmetry.space_group_name_H-M   'P 1'
#
loop_
_entity.id
_entity.type
_entity.pdbx_description
1 polymer ?
#
loop_
_entity_poly.entity_id
_entity_poly.type
_entity_poly.pdbx_seq_one_letter_code
_entity_poly.pdbx_strand_id
1 'polypeptide(L)'
;LLCPPLRSRIKPHLTPQPSDSRFGWIKNFRGLNDDHILMHSSLDNYLFLRLFKIMFTICFCGAILTWPILFPINATGGAGNKQFDLLSFSNVSIPSHTNYYYAHAILAWVFVGFVMVVITREIIYFISLRQSIITSVAYSSRLSSRTVMFTNVADEYLKESALRELFTGVSRVWIQPNTKELDDVVGERDKAVNKLEAAENKLVQKFVKNHNKAEKKGKTDASTIDRESGRVEVDHKIRPTHRLGKIPFIGKKVDTIDWARPEITRLNKTINEEINKAHNAEKVPAVFVQFETLELAQAAHRQLAGSSMKKVKGAKLTPKVVGVQPQDVIWGNLSKKNMVTRLIKLATTTFVVLMIIFWAIPVAFVGVISNIKTLETISFLTWISSIPSVILGVITGLLPSIMLAVLMALVPIVLRLLAGMFEPTRSAVELRTQAWYFSFQVVDVFLVTTFSSGAAAVAKQIVDDPSSAPMLLASNLPLASNFYTAYFVVKAKQLSRICLARLSHLTFKTSKHHSKLQYQTPFLHY
;
A
#
# COMPACT_ATOMS: atom_id res chain seq x y z
N LEU A 1 -11.44 -48.29 8.03
CA LEU A 1 -12.83 -47.89 7.71
C LEU A 1 -12.77 -46.99 6.49
N LEU A 2 -13.40 -47.46 5.41
CA LEU A 2 -13.24 -47.00 4.03
C LEU A 2 -13.54 -45.50 3.83
N CYS A 3 -12.69 -44.84 3.04
CA CYS A 3 -13.00 -43.56 2.43
C CYS A 3 -14.28 -43.68 1.59
N PRO A 4 -15.30 -42.84 1.81
CA PRO A 4 -16.43 -42.77 0.88
C PRO A 4 -15.98 -42.13 -0.44
N PRO A 5 -16.58 -42.53 -1.58
CA PRO A 5 -16.24 -41.95 -2.87
C PRO A 5 -16.69 -40.48 -2.88
N LEU A 6 -15.72 -39.58 -3.04
CA LEU A 6 -15.94 -38.16 -3.33
C LEU A 6 -16.54 -38.01 -4.74
N ARG A 7 -17.80 -38.40 -4.88
CA ARG A 7 -18.68 -38.00 -5.99
C ARG A 7 -19.80 -37.11 -5.47
N SER A 8 -19.49 -36.23 -4.52
CA SER A 8 -20.28 -35.02 -4.32
C SER A 8 -20.03 -34.14 -5.54
N ARG A 9 -21.09 -33.85 -6.30
CA ARG A 9 -21.08 -32.89 -7.42
C ARG A 9 -20.17 -31.71 -7.07
N ILE A 10 -19.03 -31.60 -7.74
CA ILE A 10 -18.26 -30.37 -7.76
C ILE A 10 -19.19 -29.38 -8.45
N LYS A 11 -19.97 -28.63 -7.66
CA LYS A 11 -20.60 -27.41 -8.16
C LYS A 11 -19.42 -26.62 -8.72
N PRO A 12 -19.38 -26.29 -10.02
CA PRO A 12 -18.34 -25.41 -10.52
C PRO A 12 -18.32 -24.20 -9.59
N HIS A 13 -17.13 -23.88 -9.07
CA HIS A 13 -16.90 -22.80 -8.12
C HIS A 13 -17.19 -21.46 -8.80
N LEU A 14 -18.47 -21.21 -9.07
CA LEU A 14 -19.00 -20.02 -9.69
C LEU A 14 -18.93 -18.94 -8.63
N THR A 15 -18.33 -17.81 -8.99
CA THR A 15 -18.48 -16.55 -8.27
C THR A 15 -19.97 -16.38 -7.94
N PRO A 16 -20.35 -16.05 -6.68
CA PRO A 16 -21.75 -15.88 -6.31
C PRO A 16 -22.41 -14.93 -7.30
N GLN A 17 -23.58 -15.30 -7.83
CA GLN A 17 -24.25 -14.44 -8.80
C GLN A 17 -24.51 -13.06 -8.17
N PRO A 18 -24.10 -11.98 -8.86
CA PRO A 18 -24.41 -10.63 -8.38
C PRO A 18 -25.93 -10.49 -8.33
N SER A 19 -26.44 -9.91 -7.25
CA SER A 19 -27.85 -9.60 -7.12
C SER A 19 -28.26 -8.53 -8.13
N ASP A 20 -29.47 -8.63 -8.69
CA ASP A 20 -30.03 -7.59 -9.57
C ASP A 20 -30.41 -6.29 -8.85
N SER A 21 -30.43 -6.29 -7.51
CA SER A 21 -30.70 -5.10 -6.70
C SER A 21 -29.47 -4.21 -6.54
N ARG A 22 -29.68 -2.87 -6.59
CA ARG A 22 -28.64 -1.84 -6.45
C ARG A 22 -27.77 -2.00 -5.17
N PHE A 23 -28.31 -2.61 -4.13
CA PHE A 23 -27.62 -2.86 -2.86
C PHE A 23 -27.45 -4.34 -2.50
N GLY A 24 -27.90 -5.27 -3.34
CA GLY A 24 -27.81 -6.69 -2.99
C GLY A 24 -26.38 -7.23 -2.95
N TRP A 25 -25.40 -6.49 -3.51
CA TRP A 25 -23.97 -6.75 -3.28
C TRP A 25 -23.63 -6.78 -1.79
N ILE A 26 -24.22 -5.92 -0.95
CA ILE A 26 -23.96 -5.89 0.50
C ILE A 26 -24.37 -7.22 1.14
N LYS A 27 -25.55 -7.74 0.78
CA LYS A 27 -26.07 -9.03 1.27
C LYS A 27 -25.17 -10.18 0.79
N ASN A 28 -24.79 -10.17 -0.48
CA ASN A 28 -23.92 -11.18 -1.06
C ASN A 28 -22.54 -11.21 -0.39
N PHE A 29 -21.92 -10.04 -0.13
CA PHE A 29 -20.62 -9.96 0.54
C PHE A 29 -20.69 -10.32 2.03
N ARG A 30 -21.76 -9.97 2.74
CA ARG A 30 -21.95 -10.38 4.14
C ARG A 30 -22.20 -11.89 4.29
N GLY A 31 -22.84 -12.52 3.31
CA GLY A 31 -23.12 -13.95 3.31
C GLY A 31 -21.96 -14.83 2.84
N LEU A 32 -20.81 -14.25 2.45
CA LEU A 32 -19.63 -15.01 2.06
C LEU A 32 -18.96 -15.62 3.29
N ASN A 33 -18.90 -16.96 3.32
CA ASN A 33 -18.17 -17.69 4.35
C ASN A 33 -16.66 -17.40 4.27
N ASP A 34 -16.03 -17.29 5.43
CA ASP A 34 -14.59 -17.06 5.54
C ASP A 34 -13.76 -18.13 4.81
N ASP A 35 -14.20 -19.40 4.85
CA ASP A 35 -13.55 -20.51 4.14
C ASP A 35 -13.58 -20.32 2.62
N HIS A 36 -14.68 -19.78 2.09
CA HIS A 36 -14.80 -19.49 0.66
C HIS A 36 -13.81 -18.40 0.25
N ILE A 37 -13.66 -17.35 1.06
CA ILE A 37 -12.68 -16.28 0.83
C ILE A 37 -11.26 -16.85 0.86
N LEU A 38 -10.96 -17.73 1.81
CA LEU A 38 -9.64 -18.34 1.95
C LEU A 38 -9.29 -19.25 0.76
N MET A 39 -10.26 -19.99 0.21
CA MET A 39 -10.03 -20.87 -0.94
C MET A 39 -9.86 -20.11 -2.28
N HIS A 40 -10.49 -18.93 -2.42
CA HIS A 40 -10.53 -18.18 -3.68
C HIS A 40 -9.66 -16.92 -3.68
N SER A 41 -9.06 -16.56 -2.54
CA SER A 41 -8.17 -15.40 -2.39
C SER A 41 -6.84 -15.80 -1.76
N SER A 42 -5.87 -14.87 -1.76
CA SER A 42 -4.63 -15.09 -1.01
C SER A 42 -4.90 -15.06 0.49
N LEU A 43 -4.04 -15.74 1.26
CA LEU A 43 -4.04 -15.68 2.72
C LEU A 43 -3.94 -14.22 3.20
N ASP A 44 -3.08 -13.42 2.57
CA ASP A 44 -2.89 -12.01 2.94
C ASP A 44 -4.18 -11.19 2.75
N ASN A 45 -4.93 -11.42 1.68
CA ASN A 45 -6.22 -10.75 1.45
C ASN A 45 -7.25 -11.15 2.51
N TYR A 46 -7.32 -12.44 2.85
CA TYR A 46 -8.19 -12.92 3.92
C TYR A 46 -7.85 -12.26 5.26
N LEU A 47 -6.57 -12.24 5.64
CA LEU A 47 -6.10 -11.64 6.88
C LEU A 47 -6.31 -10.12 6.90
N PHE A 48 -6.16 -9.45 5.76
CA PHE A 48 -6.44 -8.02 5.64
C PHE A 48 -7.92 -7.71 5.85
N LEU A 49 -8.84 -8.50 5.27
CA LEU A 49 -10.28 -8.37 5.53
C LEU A 49 -10.61 -8.65 6.99
N ARG A 50 -9.97 -9.67 7.58
CA ARG A 50 -10.16 -10.03 8.98
C ARG A 50 -9.70 -8.90 9.90
N LEU A 51 -8.57 -8.26 9.63
CA LEU A 51 -8.12 -7.08 10.37
C LEU A 51 -9.21 -6.00 10.44
N PHE A 52 -9.86 -5.67 9.32
CA PHE A 52 -10.97 -4.70 9.33
C PHE A 52 -12.19 -5.18 10.10
N LYS A 53 -12.56 -6.46 10.00
CA LYS A 53 -13.67 -7.03 10.80
C LYS A 53 -13.40 -6.89 12.30
N ILE A 54 -12.17 -7.16 12.73
CA ILE A 54 -11.75 -7.05 14.13
C ILE A 54 -11.70 -5.59 14.58
N MET A 55 -11.12 -4.69 13.78
CA MET A 55 -11.13 -3.25 14.08
C MET A 55 -12.57 -2.72 14.23
N PHE A 56 -13.47 -3.09 13.31
CA PHE A 56 -14.87 -2.72 13.39
C PHE A 56 -15.54 -3.26 14.66
N THR A 57 -15.27 -4.53 15.01
CA THR A 57 -15.81 -5.15 16.23
C THR A 57 -15.31 -4.44 17.49
N ILE A 58 -14.01 -4.11 17.56
CA ILE A 58 -13.43 -3.36 18.68
C ILE A 58 -14.08 -1.99 18.82
N CYS A 59 -14.21 -1.24 17.72
CA CYS A 59 -14.85 0.08 17.74
C CYS A 59 -16.34 0.01 18.12
N PHE A 60 -17.07 -0.98 17.59
CA PHE A 60 -18.50 -1.15 17.85
C PHE A 60 -18.76 -1.54 19.31
N CYS A 61 -18.06 -2.54 19.84
CA CYS A 61 -18.16 -2.91 21.25
C CYS A 61 -17.69 -1.77 22.17
N GLY A 62 -16.64 -1.04 21.77
CA GLY A 62 -16.17 0.15 22.48
C GLY A 62 -17.22 1.24 22.57
N ALA A 63 -17.94 1.51 21.48
CA ALA A 63 -19.05 2.48 21.45
C ALA A 63 -20.19 2.05 22.38
N ILE A 64 -20.60 0.78 22.34
CA ILE A 64 -21.64 0.24 23.23
C ILE A 64 -21.22 0.33 24.70
N LEU A 65 -19.95 0.08 25.02
CA LEU A 65 -19.44 0.14 26.39
C LEU A 65 -19.32 1.59 26.90
N THR A 66 -18.79 2.49 26.07
CA THR A 66 -18.40 3.83 26.52
C THR A 66 -19.52 4.86 26.38
N TRP A 67 -20.30 4.85 25.30
CA TRP A 67 -21.25 5.94 25.02
C TRP A 67 -22.39 6.03 26.04
N PRO A 68 -23.05 4.93 26.45
CA PRO A 68 -24.16 5.01 27.41
C PRO A 68 -23.76 5.55 28.78
N ILE A 69 -22.48 5.43 29.15
CA ILE A 69 -21.98 5.84 30.46
C ILE A 69 -21.27 7.19 30.38
N LEU A 70 -20.32 7.35 29.44
CA LEU A 70 -19.50 8.55 29.34
C LEU A 70 -20.24 9.75 28.73
N PHE A 71 -21.19 9.55 27.81
CA PHE A 71 -21.91 10.69 27.24
C PHE A 71 -22.78 11.40 28.28
N PRO A 72 -23.60 10.71 29.10
CA PRO A 72 -24.35 11.38 30.17
C PRO A 72 -23.43 12.04 31.22
N ILE A 73 -22.34 11.37 31.61
CA ILE A 73 -21.38 11.90 32.58
C ILE A 73 -20.72 13.19 32.06
N ASN A 74 -20.25 13.18 30.81
CA ASN A 74 -19.64 14.36 30.22
C ASN A 74 -20.67 15.48 30.00
N ALA A 75 -21.88 15.17 29.52
CA ALA A 75 -22.91 16.17 29.29
C ALA A 75 -23.39 16.85 30.58
N THR A 76 -23.38 16.13 31.69
CA THR A 76 -23.72 16.67 33.03
C THR A 76 -22.51 17.21 33.80
N GLY A 77 -21.33 17.29 33.18
CA GLY A 77 -20.08 17.65 33.84
C GLY A 77 -19.94 19.11 34.27
N GLY A 78 -20.78 20.02 33.79
CA GLY A 78 -20.94 21.37 34.34
C GLY A 78 -19.89 22.42 33.94
N ALA A 79 -18.91 22.12 33.06
CA ALA A 79 -17.89 23.11 32.65
C ALA A 79 -18.36 24.12 31.57
N GLY A 80 -19.60 24.00 31.08
CA GLY A 80 -20.20 24.98 30.16
C GLY A 80 -19.79 24.85 28.69
N ASN A 81 -19.10 23.77 28.31
CA ASN A 81 -18.77 23.51 26.91
C ASN A 81 -20.03 23.21 26.08
N LYS A 82 -20.02 23.59 24.79
CA LYS A 82 -21.18 23.45 23.89
C LYS A 82 -20.84 22.52 22.71
N GLN A 83 -21.87 22.08 21.99
CA GLN A 83 -21.74 21.25 20.79
C GLN A 83 -20.97 19.94 21.05
N PHE A 84 -19.95 19.61 20.26
CA PHE A 84 -19.15 18.40 20.43
C PHE A 84 -18.29 18.43 21.70
N ASP A 85 -17.87 19.61 22.16
CA ASP A 85 -17.07 19.75 23.38
C ASP A 85 -17.88 19.43 24.65
N LEU A 86 -19.22 19.43 24.58
CA LEU A 86 -20.10 18.98 25.66
C LEU A 86 -19.87 17.50 26.00
N LEU A 87 -19.58 16.68 24.98
CA LEU A 87 -19.36 15.24 25.13
C LEU A 87 -17.91 14.89 25.47
N SER A 88 -17.04 15.89 25.61
CA SER A 88 -15.62 15.73 25.89
C SER A 88 -15.36 15.56 27.39
N PHE A 89 -14.27 14.87 27.72
CA PHE A 89 -13.72 14.79 29.08
C PHE A 89 -13.42 16.18 29.69
N SER A 90 -13.15 17.18 28.85
CA SER A 90 -12.94 18.57 29.29
C SER A 90 -14.19 19.26 29.83
N ASN A 91 -15.39 18.67 29.65
CA ASN A 91 -16.62 19.26 30.18
C ASN A 91 -16.89 18.93 31.67
N VAL A 92 -16.06 18.10 32.29
CA VAL A 92 -16.15 17.76 33.72
C VAL A 92 -15.47 18.86 34.54
N SER A 93 -16.23 19.61 35.33
CA SER A 93 -15.72 20.72 36.14
C SER A 93 -15.01 20.24 37.40
N ILE A 94 -13.84 20.83 37.67
CA ILE A 94 -13.09 20.68 38.93
C ILE A 94 -13.37 21.92 39.78
N PRO A 95 -13.69 21.80 41.09
CA PRO A 95 -13.73 20.58 41.92
C PRO A 95 -15.11 19.88 41.98
N SER A 96 -16.16 20.50 41.46
CA SER A 96 -17.57 20.12 41.70
C SER A 96 -17.94 18.69 41.31
N HIS A 97 -17.36 18.16 40.22
CA HIS A 97 -17.68 16.84 39.67
C HIS A 97 -16.46 15.90 39.57
N THR A 98 -15.47 16.07 40.46
CA THR A 98 -14.21 15.28 40.43
C THR A 98 -14.44 13.76 40.42
N ASN A 99 -15.49 13.27 41.08
CA ASN A 99 -15.83 11.84 41.13
C ASN A 99 -16.15 11.23 39.75
N TYR A 100 -16.53 12.05 38.76
CA TYR A 100 -16.84 11.57 37.41
C TYR A 100 -15.60 11.00 36.70
N TYR A 101 -14.40 11.41 37.09
CA TYR A 101 -13.15 10.89 36.54
C TYR A 101 -12.90 9.41 36.87
N TYR A 102 -13.45 8.88 37.97
CA TYR A 102 -13.36 7.45 38.27
C TYR A 102 -14.07 6.61 37.21
N ALA A 103 -15.21 7.07 36.68
CA ALA A 103 -15.92 6.37 35.60
C ALA A 103 -15.06 6.29 34.33
N HIS A 104 -14.36 7.37 33.97
CA HIS A 104 -13.42 7.38 32.85
C HIS A 104 -12.27 6.39 33.06
N ALA A 105 -11.64 6.39 34.24
CA ALA A 105 -10.52 5.52 34.55
C ALA A 105 -10.91 4.03 34.51
N ILE A 106 -12.03 3.67 35.16
CA ILE A 106 -12.52 2.29 35.19
C ILE A 106 -12.88 1.81 33.78
N LEU A 107 -13.63 2.61 33.01
CA LEU A 107 -14.00 2.24 31.64
C LEU A 107 -12.80 2.15 30.71
N ALA A 108 -11.78 2.99 30.90
CA ALA A 108 -10.53 2.89 30.16
C ALA A 108 -9.82 1.55 30.44
N TRP A 109 -9.72 1.13 31.71
CA TRP A 109 -9.14 -0.17 32.05
C TRP A 109 -9.94 -1.35 31.48
N VAL A 110 -11.27 -1.32 31.59
CA VAL A 110 -12.14 -2.35 31.00
C VAL A 110 -11.98 -2.42 29.49
N PHE A 111 -11.98 -1.26 28.81
CA PHE A 111 -11.85 -1.20 27.36
C PHE A 111 -10.46 -1.66 26.88
N VAL A 112 -9.38 -1.22 27.54
CA VAL A 112 -8.02 -1.68 27.23
C VAL A 112 -7.88 -3.18 27.46
N GLY A 113 -8.41 -3.70 28.57
CA GLY A 113 -8.42 -5.15 28.85
C GLY A 113 -9.16 -5.93 27.76
N PHE A 114 -10.34 -5.47 27.35
CA PHE A 114 -11.09 -6.06 26.23
C PHE A 114 -10.29 -6.06 24.92
N VAL A 115 -9.67 -4.92 24.56
CA VAL A 115 -8.83 -4.82 23.35
C VAL A 115 -7.67 -5.80 23.40
N MET A 116 -6.98 -5.92 24.55
CA MET A 116 -5.88 -6.86 24.73
C MET A 116 -6.34 -8.31 24.55
N VAL A 117 -7.48 -8.70 25.13
CA VAL A 117 -8.05 -10.06 24.97
C VAL A 117 -8.37 -10.35 23.50
N VAL A 118 -8.99 -9.41 22.78
CA VAL A 118 -9.31 -9.56 21.36
C VAL A 118 -8.03 -9.71 20.53
N ILE A 119 -7.02 -8.88 20.78
CA ILE A 119 -5.72 -8.98 20.09
C ILE A 119 -5.05 -10.33 20.36
N THR A 120 -5.01 -10.78 21.62
CA THR A 120 -4.41 -12.08 21.97
C THR A 120 -5.13 -13.24 21.28
N ARG A 121 -6.46 -13.24 21.29
CA ARG A 121 -7.27 -14.25 20.59
C ARG A 121 -6.95 -14.28 19.09
N GLU A 122 -6.85 -13.11 18.47
CA GLU A 122 -6.59 -13.00 17.03
C GLU A 122 -5.16 -13.35 16.65
N ILE A 123 -4.17 -13.07 17.51
CA ILE A 123 -2.80 -13.55 17.34
C ILE A 123 -2.75 -15.08 17.37
N ILE A 124 -3.42 -15.71 18.35
CA ILE A 124 -3.49 -17.18 18.44
C ILE A 124 -4.14 -17.76 17.19
N TYR A 125 -5.28 -17.19 16.77
CA TYR A 125 -5.96 -17.61 15.53
C TYR A 125 -5.05 -17.48 14.30
N PHE A 126 -4.37 -16.34 14.14
CA PHE A 126 -3.44 -16.12 13.03
C PHE A 126 -2.30 -17.15 13.02
N ILE A 127 -1.72 -17.45 14.19
CA ILE A 127 -0.65 -18.46 14.30
C ILE A 127 -1.16 -19.82 13.87
N SER A 128 -2.31 -20.27 14.38
CA SER A 128 -2.89 -21.57 14.02
C SER A 128 -3.23 -21.66 12.53
N LEU A 129 -3.86 -20.63 11.96
CA LEU A 129 -4.21 -20.58 10.54
C LEU A 129 -2.94 -20.61 9.66
N ARG A 130 -1.94 -19.79 10.00
CA ARG A 130 -0.68 -19.73 9.26
C ARG A 130 0.04 -21.08 9.30
N GLN A 131 0.09 -21.75 10.45
CA GLN A 131 0.66 -23.09 10.57
C GLN A 131 -0.09 -24.10 9.69
N SER A 132 -1.43 -24.12 9.76
CA SER A 132 -2.25 -25.03 8.96
C SER A 132 -2.02 -24.86 7.46
N ILE A 133 -1.89 -23.63 6.97
CA ILE A 133 -1.69 -23.35 5.54
C ILE A 133 -0.28 -23.71 5.10
N ILE A 134 0.75 -23.37 5.89
CA ILE A 134 2.15 -23.67 5.56
C ILE A 134 2.37 -25.18 5.48
N THR A 135 1.74 -25.97 6.37
CA THR A 135 1.82 -27.44 6.38
C THR A 135 0.96 -28.09 5.29
N SER A 136 0.02 -27.36 4.68
CA SER A 136 -0.84 -27.92 3.62
C SER A 136 -0.03 -28.38 2.40
N VAL A 137 -0.45 -29.49 1.78
CA VAL A 137 0.19 -30.06 0.58
C VAL A 137 0.24 -29.05 -0.57
N ALA A 138 -0.80 -28.23 -0.71
CA ALA A 138 -0.90 -27.20 -1.75
C ALA A 138 0.11 -26.06 -1.57
N TYR A 139 0.57 -25.80 -0.34
CA TYR A 139 1.62 -24.82 -0.08
C TYR A 139 3.01 -25.46 -0.16
N SER A 140 3.22 -26.58 0.53
CA SER A 140 4.52 -27.26 0.62
C SER A 140 5.03 -27.83 -0.71
N SER A 141 4.14 -28.14 -1.65
CA SER A 141 4.50 -28.55 -3.01
C SER A 141 5.01 -27.39 -3.88
N ARG A 142 4.71 -26.13 -3.52
CA ARG A 142 5.11 -24.95 -4.31
C ARG A 142 6.62 -24.83 -4.33
N LEU A 143 7.16 -24.49 -5.51
CA LEU A 143 8.59 -24.23 -5.67
C LEU A 143 9.06 -23.11 -4.73
N SER A 144 8.32 -22.00 -4.67
CA SER A 144 8.69 -20.86 -3.82
C SER A 144 8.80 -21.24 -2.35
N SER A 145 7.91 -22.11 -1.85
CA SER A 145 7.89 -22.53 -0.43
C SER A 145 9.16 -23.29 -0.02
N ARG A 146 9.74 -24.05 -0.96
CA ARG A 146 10.94 -24.86 -0.76
C ARG A 146 12.22 -24.15 -1.15
N THR A 147 12.14 -22.90 -1.60
CA THR A 147 13.31 -22.10 -2.01
C THR A 147 13.61 -21.03 -0.97
N VAL A 148 14.88 -20.95 -0.58
CA VAL A 148 15.40 -19.93 0.33
C VAL A 148 16.32 -18.99 -0.44
N MET A 149 16.11 -17.69 -0.26
CA MET A 149 16.98 -16.65 -0.80
C MET A 149 18.03 -16.28 0.25
N PHE A 150 19.30 -16.46 -0.13
CA PHE A 150 20.44 -16.04 0.66
C PHE A 150 21.14 -14.85 0.01
N THR A 151 21.55 -13.90 0.84
CA THR A 151 22.25 -12.67 0.42
C THR A 151 23.55 -12.53 1.20
N ASN A 152 24.47 -11.69 0.69
CA ASN A 152 25.79 -11.50 1.28
C ASN A 152 26.54 -12.84 1.41
N VAL A 153 26.51 -13.64 0.36
CA VAL A 153 27.21 -14.93 0.21
C VAL A 153 28.70 -14.64 -0.01
N ALA A 154 29.60 -15.27 0.75
CA ALA A 154 31.04 -15.17 0.49
C ALA A 154 31.44 -15.97 -0.76
N ASP A 155 32.53 -15.56 -1.42
CA ASP A 155 32.96 -16.11 -2.71
C ASP A 155 33.23 -17.63 -2.65
N GLU A 156 33.64 -18.14 -1.49
CA GLU A 156 33.83 -19.58 -1.28
C GLU A 156 32.54 -20.38 -1.46
N TYR A 157 31.39 -19.77 -1.12
CA TYR A 157 30.06 -20.36 -1.19
C TYR A 157 29.30 -20.00 -2.49
N LEU A 158 29.92 -19.28 -3.43
CA LEU A 158 29.39 -19.02 -4.80
C LEU A 158 29.66 -20.18 -5.76
N LYS A 159 29.57 -21.41 -5.23
CA LYS A 159 29.73 -22.67 -5.94
C LYS A 159 28.65 -23.64 -5.45
N GLU A 160 28.08 -24.41 -6.38
CA GLU A 160 27.04 -25.38 -6.04
C GLU A 160 27.54 -26.45 -5.07
N SER A 161 28.77 -26.93 -5.23
CA SER A 161 29.38 -27.94 -4.35
C SER A 161 29.46 -27.47 -2.89
N ALA A 162 29.89 -26.23 -2.65
CA ALA A 162 29.99 -25.66 -1.30
C ALA A 162 28.61 -25.54 -0.62
N LEU A 163 27.56 -25.22 -1.39
CA LEU A 163 26.20 -25.12 -0.86
C LEU A 163 25.59 -26.50 -0.58
N ARG A 164 25.92 -27.51 -1.39
CA ARG A 164 25.55 -28.92 -1.16
C ARG A 164 26.29 -29.54 0.03
N GLU A 165 27.50 -29.08 0.34
CA GLU A 165 28.21 -29.48 1.57
C GLU A 165 27.65 -28.76 2.80
N LEU A 166 27.24 -27.49 2.65
CA LEU A 166 26.71 -26.69 3.75
C LEU A 166 25.33 -27.14 4.21
N PHE A 167 24.47 -27.57 3.27
CA PHE A 167 23.08 -27.89 3.55
C PHE A 167 22.69 -29.30 3.10
N THR A 168 21.81 -29.94 3.86
CA THR A 168 21.24 -31.25 3.53
C THR A 168 19.97 -31.12 2.68
N GLY A 169 19.76 -32.08 1.76
CA GLY A 169 18.58 -32.14 0.89
C GLY A 169 18.42 -30.96 -0.08
N VAL A 170 19.55 -30.47 -0.60
CA VAL A 170 19.57 -29.46 -1.67
C VAL A 170 19.18 -30.12 -3.00
N SER A 171 18.06 -29.68 -3.57
CA SER A 171 17.59 -30.15 -4.87
C SER A 171 18.26 -29.36 -6.01
N ARG A 172 18.18 -28.03 -5.97
CA ARG A 172 18.70 -27.15 -7.02
C ARG A 172 19.27 -25.86 -6.44
N VAL A 173 20.32 -25.35 -7.07
CA VAL A 173 20.94 -24.07 -6.71
C VAL A 173 20.91 -23.14 -7.92
N TRP A 174 20.49 -21.89 -7.70
CA TRP A 174 20.67 -20.82 -8.67
C TRP A 174 21.62 -19.78 -8.08
N ILE A 175 22.77 -19.64 -8.73
CA ILE A 175 23.75 -18.60 -8.42
C ILE A 175 23.49 -17.45 -9.38
N GLN A 176 23.23 -16.28 -8.84
CA GLN A 176 22.84 -15.14 -9.66
C GLN A 176 24.07 -14.56 -10.37
N PRO A 177 24.07 -14.44 -11.70
CA PRO A 177 25.07 -13.63 -12.40
C PRO A 177 24.75 -12.14 -12.25
N ASN A 178 25.74 -11.28 -12.47
CA ASN A 178 25.52 -9.86 -12.61
C ASN A 178 24.73 -9.59 -13.91
N THR A 179 23.47 -9.18 -13.77
CA THR A 179 22.54 -8.92 -14.88
C THR A 179 22.19 -7.45 -15.02
N LYS A 180 22.98 -6.52 -14.47
CA LYS A 180 22.65 -5.10 -14.45
C LYS A 180 22.40 -4.54 -15.87
N GLU A 181 23.31 -4.81 -16.78
CA GLU A 181 23.22 -4.37 -18.18
C GLU A 181 22.00 -5.00 -18.88
N LEU A 182 21.74 -6.28 -18.61
CA LEU A 182 20.57 -7.00 -19.12
C LEU A 182 19.27 -6.37 -18.59
N ASP A 183 19.20 -6.06 -17.29
CA ASP A 183 18.05 -5.43 -16.64
C ASP A 183 17.77 -4.03 -17.23
N ASP A 184 18.82 -3.26 -17.53
CA ASP A 184 18.70 -1.94 -18.15
C ASP A 184 18.12 -2.05 -19.57
N VAL A 185 18.61 -2.99 -20.39
CA VAL A 185 18.08 -3.20 -21.77
C VAL A 185 16.65 -3.74 -21.74
N VAL A 186 16.34 -4.68 -20.83
CA VAL A 186 14.98 -5.17 -20.60
C VAL A 186 14.05 -4.04 -20.17
N GLY A 187 14.50 -3.14 -19.30
CA GLY A 187 13.75 -1.96 -18.88
C GLY A 187 13.47 -1.00 -20.04
N GLU A 188 14.42 -0.76 -20.94
CA GLU A 188 14.20 0.04 -22.15
C GLU A 188 13.21 -0.62 -23.11
N ARG A 189 13.28 -1.96 -23.28
CA ARG A 189 12.30 -2.71 -24.06
C ARG A 189 10.90 -2.57 -23.47
N ASP A 190 10.75 -2.72 -22.16
CA ASP A 190 9.45 -2.61 -21.49
C ASP A 190 8.88 -1.18 -21.63
N LYS A 191 9.72 -0.14 -21.59
CA LYS A 191 9.29 1.24 -21.89
C LYS A 191 8.82 1.38 -23.34
N ALA A 192 9.52 0.77 -24.31
CA ALA A 192 9.12 0.79 -25.71
C ALA A 192 7.80 0.05 -25.96
N VAL A 193 7.62 -1.13 -25.34
CA VAL A 193 6.36 -1.91 -25.38
C VAL A 193 5.21 -1.10 -24.78
N ASN A 194 5.39 -0.50 -23.60
CA ASN A 194 4.36 0.33 -22.97
C ASN A 194 4.01 1.55 -23.84
N LYS A 195 4.99 2.16 -24.52
CA LYS A 195 4.74 3.25 -25.47
C LYS A 195 3.93 2.76 -26.69
N LEU A 196 4.26 1.58 -27.23
CA LEU A 196 3.53 0.97 -28.34
C LEU A 196 2.08 0.70 -27.94
N GLU A 197 1.86 0.01 -26.82
CA GLU A 197 0.52 -0.31 -26.31
C GLU A 197 -0.29 0.97 -26.05
N ALA A 198 0.31 2.01 -25.45
CA ALA A 198 -0.34 3.28 -25.23
C ALA A 198 -0.69 4.00 -26.54
N ALA A 199 0.17 3.91 -27.56
CA ALA A 199 -0.05 4.49 -28.86
C ALA A 199 -1.16 3.77 -29.64
N GLU A 200 -1.15 2.44 -29.67
CA GLU A 200 -2.19 1.63 -30.31
C GLU A 200 -3.55 1.83 -29.62
N ASN A 201 -3.58 1.85 -28.29
CA ASN A 201 -4.80 2.15 -27.55
C ASN A 201 -5.33 3.56 -27.85
N LYS A 202 -4.46 4.57 -27.97
CA LYS A 202 -4.86 5.93 -28.38
C LYS A 202 -5.37 5.98 -29.81
N LEU A 203 -4.75 5.23 -30.73
CA LEU A 203 -5.18 5.12 -32.12
C LEU A 203 -6.60 4.54 -32.19
N VAL A 204 -6.84 3.40 -31.54
CA VAL A 204 -8.16 2.76 -31.47
C VAL A 204 -9.20 3.70 -30.85
N GLN A 205 -8.86 4.40 -29.76
CA GLN A 205 -9.77 5.37 -29.14
C GLN A 205 -10.13 6.54 -30.06
N LYS A 206 -9.15 7.08 -30.81
CA LYS A 206 -9.41 8.15 -31.78
C LYS A 206 -10.23 7.65 -32.95
N PHE A 207 -9.92 6.47 -33.47
CA PHE A 207 -10.66 5.81 -34.53
C PHE A 207 -12.14 5.68 -34.17
N VAL A 208 -12.46 5.05 -33.04
CA VAL A 208 -13.85 4.89 -32.56
C VAL A 208 -14.54 6.25 -32.34
N LYS A 209 -13.83 7.24 -31.78
CA LYS A 209 -14.40 8.59 -31.60
C LYS A 209 -14.70 9.29 -32.93
N ASN A 210 -13.87 9.10 -33.95
CA ASN A 210 -14.06 9.69 -35.26
C ASN A 210 -15.19 8.97 -36.01
N HIS A 211 -15.22 7.64 -35.96
CA HIS A 211 -16.28 6.82 -36.52
C HIS A 211 -17.66 7.21 -35.97
N ASN A 212 -17.81 7.22 -34.63
CA ASN A 212 -19.07 7.62 -33.99
C ASN A 212 -19.48 9.08 -34.30
N LYS A 213 -18.51 9.96 -34.58
CA LYS A 213 -18.80 11.34 -35.02
C LYS A 213 -19.20 11.40 -36.49
N ALA A 214 -18.64 10.56 -37.35
CA ALA A 214 -18.98 10.46 -38.76
C ALA A 214 -20.38 9.87 -38.93
N GLU A 215 -20.70 8.78 -38.23
CA GLU A 215 -22.04 8.18 -38.19
C GLU A 215 -23.10 9.20 -37.74
N LYS A 216 -22.85 9.93 -36.64
CA LYS A 216 -23.77 10.98 -36.16
C LYS A 216 -23.97 12.14 -37.13
N LYS A 217 -23.04 12.35 -38.06
CA LYS A 217 -23.08 13.42 -39.07
C LYS A 217 -23.52 12.92 -40.45
N GLY A 218 -23.91 11.65 -40.59
CA GLY A 218 -24.33 11.05 -41.86
C GLY A 218 -23.24 11.03 -42.94
N LYS A 219 -21.96 11.09 -42.55
CA LYS A 219 -20.83 11.01 -43.50
C LYS A 219 -20.28 9.59 -43.53
N THR A 220 -20.04 9.08 -44.73
CA THR A 220 -19.30 7.82 -44.95
C THR A 220 -17.87 7.97 -44.43
N ASP A 221 -17.42 7.00 -43.63
CA ASP A 221 -16.11 7.00 -43.02
C ASP A 221 -15.01 6.92 -44.10
N ALA A 222 -13.96 7.73 -43.96
CA ALA A 222 -12.82 7.74 -44.89
C ALA A 222 -11.79 6.65 -44.56
N SER A 223 -12.02 5.88 -43.50
CA SER A 223 -11.14 4.79 -43.08
C SER A 223 -11.64 3.44 -43.61
N THR A 224 -10.85 2.85 -44.50
CA THR A 224 -11.09 1.54 -45.08
C THR A 224 -10.57 0.45 -44.13
N ILE A 225 -11.50 -0.36 -43.61
CA ILE A 225 -11.15 -1.67 -43.05
C ILE A 225 -10.99 -2.58 -44.26
N ASP A 226 -9.75 -2.94 -44.61
CA ASP A 226 -9.52 -4.00 -45.57
C ASP A 226 -9.95 -5.32 -44.91
N ARG A 227 -11.11 -5.84 -45.32
CA ARG A 227 -11.72 -7.05 -44.77
C ARG A 227 -10.97 -8.32 -45.19
N GLU A 228 -10.13 -8.24 -46.22
CA GLU A 228 -9.43 -9.38 -46.81
C GLU A 228 -8.09 -9.63 -46.12
N SER A 229 -7.35 -8.56 -45.76
CA SER A 229 -6.10 -8.67 -44.99
C SER A 229 -6.27 -8.51 -43.47
N GLY A 230 -7.45 -8.10 -43.01
CA GLY A 230 -7.71 -7.75 -41.61
C GLY A 230 -6.93 -6.50 -41.13
N ARG A 231 -6.29 -5.77 -42.05
CA ARG A 231 -5.54 -4.54 -41.74
C ARG A 231 -6.48 -3.34 -41.81
N VAL A 232 -6.52 -2.57 -40.72
CA VAL A 232 -7.17 -1.27 -40.72
C VAL A 232 -6.17 -0.25 -41.26
N GLU A 233 -6.38 0.24 -42.49
CA GLU A 233 -5.62 1.37 -43.01
C GLU A 233 -6.14 2.66 -42.37
N VAL A 234 -5.50 3.06 -41.27
CA VAL A 234 -5.80 4.31 -40.57
C VAL A 234 -4.91 5.42 -41.11
N ASP A 235 -5.52 6.56 -41.48
CA ASP A 235 -4.80 7.78 -41.87
C ASP A 235 -3.64 8.08 -40.89
N HIS A 236 -2.43 8.19 -41.43
CA HIS A 236 -1.21 8.51 -40.69
C HIS A 236 -1.34 9.79 -39.84
N LYS A 237 -2.23 10.74 -40.20
CA LYS A 237 -2.50 11.96 -39.42
C LYS A 237 -3.08 11.70 -38.03
N ILE A 238 -3.78 10.58 -37.84
CA ILE A 238 -4.45 10.25 -36.57
C ILE A 238 -3.47 9.62 -35.57
N ARG A 239 -2.35 9.06 -36.08
CA ARG A 239 -1.41 8.27 -35.30
C ARG A 239 -0.69 9.10 -34.22
N PRO A 240 -0.49 8.53 -33.01
CA PRO A 240 0.24 9.22 -31.96
C PRO A 240 1.73 9.36 -32.28
N THR A 241 2.24 10.59 -32.19
CA THR A 241 3.66 10.90 -32.35
C THR A 241 4.31 11.19 -31.00
N HIS A 242 5.60 10.91 -30.87
CA HIS A 242 6.44 11.39 -29.76
C HIS A 242 7.72 12.02 -30.30
N ARG A 243 8.50 12.66 -29.44
CA ARG A 243 9.82 13.21 -29.80
C ARG A 243 10.92 12.34 -29.22
N LEU A 244 11.97 12.12 -30.01
CA LEU A 244 13.18 11.43 -29.59
C LEU A 244 14.06 12.38 -28.78
N GLY A 245 14.33 12.07 -27.52
CA GLY A 245 15.17 12.87 -26.64
C GLY A 245 14.85 12.64 -25.16
N LYS A 246 15.83 12.93 -24.28
CA LYS A 246 15.63 12.90 -22.82
C LYS A 246 14.86 14.12 -22.30
N ILE A 247 14.89 15.22 -23.05
CA ILE A 247 14.22 16.47 -22.69
C ILE A 247 12.86 16.50 -23.40
N PRO A 248 11.74 16.67 -22.67
CA PRO A 248 10.45 16.88 -23.31
C PRO A 248 10.57 18.12 -24.21
N PHE A 249 10.06 18.03 -25.44
CA PHE A 249 10.04 19.10 -26.47
C PHE A 249 11.26 19.26 -27.37
N ILE A 250 12.44 18.75 -27.02
CA ILE A 250 13.65 18.84 -27.86
C ILE A 250 13.87 17.50 -28.58
N GLY A 251 13.94 17.54 -29.91
CA GLY A 251 14.33 16.41 -30.76
C GLY A 251 13.32 16.03 -31.86
N LYS A 252 13.73 15.05 -32.68
CA LYS A 252 13.00 14.62 -33.89
C LYS A 252 11.64 14.04 -33.52
N LYS A 253 10.58 14.58 -34.12
CA LYS A 253 9.21 14.05 -33.98
C LYS A 253 9.08 12.81 -34.86
N VAL A 254 8.67 11.70 -34.26
CA VAL A 254 8.51 10.41 -34.95
C VAL A 254 7.14 9.81 -34.64
N ASP A 255 6.63 9.00 -35.55
CA ASP A 255 5.48 8.14 -35.27
C ASP A 255 5.85 7.12 -34.19
N THR A 256 5.00 6.98 -33.17
CA THR A 256 5.32 6.12 -32.02
C THR A 256 5.24 4.64 -32.38
N ILE A 257 4.33 4.25 -33.26
CA ILE A 257 4.12 2.86 -33.65
C ILE A 257 5.25 2.42 -34.59
N ASP A 258 5.55 3.23 -35.60
CA ASP A 258 6.59 2.91 -36.59
C ASP A 258 8.00 2.96 -35.99
N TRP A 259 8.20 3.76 -34.93
CA TRP A 259 9.45 3.74 -34.15
C TRP A 259 9.51 2.54 -33.19
N ALA A 260 8.43 2.26 -32.44
CA ALA A 260 8.49 1.27 -31.37
C ALA A 260 8.66 -0.16 -31.88
N ARG A 261 8.05 -0.54 -33.02
CA ARG A 261 8.17 -1.88 -33.59
C ARG A 261 9.62 -2.29 -33.90
N PRO A 262 10.38 -1.56 -34.74
CA PRO A 262 11.77 -1.89 -35.02
C PRO A 262 12.66 -1.74 -33.80
N GLU A 263 12.37 -0.78 -32.91
CA GLU A 263 13.14 -0.60 -31.67
C GLU A 263 12.99 -1.80 -30.73
N ILE A 264 11.79 -2.35 -30.57
CA ILE A 264 11.56 -3.57 -29.79
C ILE A 264 12.33 -4.74 -30.41
N THR A 265 12.33 -4.88 -31.75
CA THR A 265 13.10 -5.92 -32.44
C THR A 265 14.61 -5.76 -32.19
N ARG A 266 15.13 -4.53 -32.29
CA ARG A 266 16.54 -4.21 -32.00
C ARG A 266 16.89 -4.57 -30.55
N LEU A 267 16.06 -4.15 -29.60
CA LEU A 267 16.27 -4.42 -28.17
C LEU A 267 16.17 -5.92 -27.86
N ASN A 268 15.27 -6.67 -28.49
CA ASN A 268 15.20 -8.12 -28.33
C ASN A 268 16.48 -8.82 -28.81
N LYS A 269 17.09 -8.34 -29.91
CA LYS A 269 18.40 -8.85 -30.36
C LYS A 269 19.49 -8.56 -29.32
N THR A 270 19.56 -7.33 -28.83
CA THR A 270 20.52 -6.95 -27.77
C THR A 270 20.29 -7.75 -26.49
N ILE A 271 19.04 -8.02 -26.10
CA ILE A 271 18.71 -8.86 -24.94
C ILE A 271 19.29 -10.26 -25.11
N ASN A 272 19.15 -10.88 -26.28
CA ASN A 272 19.72 -12.21 -26.53
C ASN A 272 21.25 -12.21 -26.43
N GLU A 273 21.90 -11.15 -26.93
CA GLU A 273 23.34 -10.96 -26.80
C GLU A 273 23.77 -10.80 -25.33
N GLU A 274 23.06 -9.98 -24.56
CA GLU A 274 23.31 -9.75 -23.13
C GLU A 274 23.00 -10.99 -22.28
N ILE A 275 22.00 -11.80 -22.63
CA ILE A 275 21.74 -13.09 -21.98
C ILE A 275 22.96 -14.01 -22.12
N ASN A 276 23.56 -14.09 -23.31
CA ASN A 276 24.74 -14.91 -23.52
C ASN A 276 25.95 -14.40 -22.72
N LYS A 277 26.13 -13.07 -22.61
CA LYS A 277 27.17 -12.47 -21.75
C LYS A 277 26.93 -12.76 -20.28
N ALA A 278 25.68 -12.69 -19.83
CA ALA A 278 25.30 -12.91 -18.43
C ALA A 278 25.65 -14.33 -17.93
N HIS A 279 25.64 -15.34 -18.80
CA HIS A 279 26.06 -16.70 -18.43
C HIS A 279 27.53 -16.77 -17.96
N ASN A 280 28.39 -15.89 -18.49
CA ASN A 280 29.81 -15.80 -18.15
C ASN A 280 30.14 -14.60 -17.26
N ALA A 281 29.14 -13.84 -16.81
CA ALA A 281 29.35 -12.65 -16.01
C ALA A 281 29.81 -12.99 -14.58
N GLU A 282 30.38 -12.00 -13.90
CA GLU A 282 30.74 -12.11 -12.49
C GLU A 282 29.50 -12.45 -11.65
N LYS A 283 29.66 -13.40 -10.74
CA LYS A 283 28.59 -13.85 -9.84
C LYS A 283 28.34 -12.80 -8.77
N VAL A 284 27.08 -12.49 -8.49
CA VAL A 284 26.74 -11.61 -7.37
C VAL A 284 26.62 -12.41 -6.07
N PRO A 285 26.81 -11.79 -4.89
CA PRO A 285 26.74 -12.48 -3.58
C PRO A 285 25.30 -12.81 -3.15
N ALA A 286 24.50 -13.38 -4.06
CA ALA A 286 23.12 -13.80 -3.86
C ALA A 286 22.87 -15.16 -4.52
N VAL A 287 22.27 -16.07 -3.76
CA VAL A 287 21.93 -17.43 -4.23
C VAL A 287 20.53 -17.82 -3.80
N PHE A 288 19.86 -18.59 -4.66
CA PHE A 288 18.60 -19.24 -4.34
C PHE A 288 18.87 -20.73 -4.23
N VAL A 289 18.45 -21.33 -3.12
CA VAL A 289 18.63 -22.77 -2.89
C VAL A 289 17.25 -23.38 -2.72
N GLN A 290 16.91 -24.31 -3.60
CA GLN A 290 15.73 -25.15 -3.49
C GLN A 290 16.08 -26.41 -2.71
N PHE A 291 15.24 -26.71 -1.73
CA PHE A 291 15.30 -27.91 -0.92
C PHE A 291 14.26 -28.93 -1.40
N GLU A 292 14.48 -30.19 -1.07
CA GLU A 292 13.55 -31.28 -1.36
C GLU A 292 12.22 -31.07 -0.62
N THR A 293 12.30 -30.70 0.66
CA THR A 293 11.15 -30.49 1.53
C THR A 293 11.11 -29.07 2.11
N LEU A 294 9.91 -28.61 2.46
CA LEU A 294 9.69 -27.33 3.13
C LEU A 294 10.38 -27.28 4.51
N GLU A 295 10.43 -28.40 5.21
CA GLU A 295 11.05 -28.50 6.54
C GLU A 295 12.55 -28.20 6.47
N LEU A 296 13.25 -28.76 5.48
CA LEU A 296 14.67 -28.50 5.23
C LEU A 296 14.91 -27.04 4.84
N ALA A 297 14.04 -26.45 4.02
CA ALA A 297 14.13 -25.02 3.69
C ALA A 297 13.99 -24.13 4.94
N GLN A 298 13.03 -24.44 5.83
CA GLN A 298 12.84 -23.71 7.08
C GLN A 298 14.01 -23.95 8.06
N ALA A 299 14.53 -25.16 8.13
CA ALA A 299 15.70 -25.49 8.92
C ALA A 299 16.93 -24.70 8.46
N ALA A 300 17.22 -24.70 7.15
CA ALA A 300 18.33 -23.92 6.57
C ALA A 300 18.18 -22.41 6.82
N HIS A 301 16.95 -21.88 6.71
CA HIS A 301 16.67 -20.48 7.03
C HIS A 301 16.95 -20.15 8.51
N ARG A 302 16.54 -21.02 9.44
CA ARG A 302 16.73 -20.80 10.89
C ARG A 302 18.16 -21.06 11.36
N GLN A 303 18.83 -22.06 10.80
CA GLN A 303 20.20 -22.45 11.12
C GLN A 303 21.18 -21.28 10.96
N LEU A 304 20.91 -20.40 10.00
CA LEU A 304 21.74 -19.22 9.72
C LEU A 304 21.20 -17.91 10.32
N ALA A 305 19.95 -17.90 10.79
CA ALA A 305 19.36 -16.76 11.48
C ALA A 305 19.81 -16.66 12.95
N GLY A 306 20.23 -17.78 13.56
CA GLY A 306 20.79 -17.80 14.91
C GLY A 306 22.23 -17.27 14.96
N SER A 307 22.52 -16.44 15.98
CA SER A 307 23.87 -15.90 16.28
C SER A 307 24.96 -16.96 16.44
N SER A 308 24.58 -18.23 16.57
CA SER A 308 25.46 -19.37 16.87
C SER A 308 26.34 -19.83 15.70
N MET A 309 25.99 -19.51 14.44
CA MET A 309 26.75 -19.93 13.26
C MET A 309 27.68 -18.85 12.68
N LYS A 310 27.74 -17.66 13.29
CA LYS A 310 28.80 -16.67 12.95
C LYS A 310 30.20 -17.20 13.31
N LYS A 311 30.29 -18.29 14.08
CA LYS A 311 31.54 -18.87 14.60
C LYS A 311 31.94 -20.25 14.07
N VAL A 312 31.08 -21.03 13.40
CA VAL A 312 31.41 -22.45 13.15
C VAL A 312 32.07 -22.71 11.78
N LYS A 313 31.89 -21.88 10.75
CA LYS A 313 32.61 -22.04 9.45
C LYS A 313 32.95 -20.74 8.70
N GLY A 314 32.91 -19.58 9.35
CA GLY A 314 33.24 -18.29 8.70
C GLY A 314 32.30 -17.86 7.55
N ALA A 315 31.26 -18.64 7.25
CA ALA A 315 30.30 -18.38 6.19
C ALA A 315 29.55 -17.07 6.43
N LYS A 316 29.92 -16.02 5.71
CA LYS A 316 29.08 -14.83 5.57
C LYS A 316 27.96 -15.25 4.63
N LEU A 317 26.81 -15.62 5.19
CA LEU A 317 25.59 -15.97 4.45
C LEU A 317 24.40 -15.48 5.27
N THR A 318 23.57 -14.59 4.70
CA THR A 318 22.43 -14.02 5.42
C THR A 318 21.12 -14.56 4.82
N PRO A 319 20.39 -15.43 5.55
CA PRO A 319 19.07 -15.88 5.11
C PRO A 319 18.13 -14.69 5.17
N LYS A 320 17.51 -14.33 4.03
CA LYS A 320 16.64 -13.17 3.97
C LYS A 320 15.17 -13.54 4.03
N VAL A 321 14.71 -14.41 3.14
CA VAL A 321 13.29 -14.77 3.03
C VAL A 321 13.14 -16.21 2.51
N VAL A 322 12.16 -16.93 3.03
CA VAL A 322 11.65 -18.21 2.48
C VAL A 322 10.33 -17.93 1.77
N GLY A 323 10.03 -18.62 0.66
CA GLY A 323 8.74 -18.41 -0.02
C GLY A 323 8.75 -17.29 -1.04
N VAL A 324 9.90 -16.76 -1.43
CA VAL A 324 9.99 -15.60 -2.34
C VAL A 324 9.48 -16.00 -3.73
N GLN A 325 8.55 -15.20 -4.26
CA GLN A 325 8.14 -15.32 -5.66
C GLN A 325 9.13 -14.53 -6.55
N PRO A 326 9.49 -15.04 -7.74
CA PRO A 326 10.46 -14.36 -8.62
C PRO A 326 10.08 -12.91 -8.95
N GLN A 327 8.78 -12.62 -9.10
CA GLN A 327 8.24 -11.28 -9.36
C GLN A 327 8.32 -10.30 -8.17
N ASP A 328 8.53 -10.82 -6.96
CA ASP A 328 8.71 -10.02 -5.75
C ASP A 328 10.17 -9.59 -5.55
N VAL A 329 11.12 -10.25 -6.22
CA VAL A 329 12.56 -9.95 -6.11
C VAL A 329 12.90 -8.65 -6.82
N ILE A 330 13.69 -7.80 -6.16
CA ILE A 330 14.28 -6.61 -6.76
C ILE A 330 15.73 -6.95 -7.13
N TRP A 331 15.92 -7.47 -8.34
CA TRP A 331 17.20 -8.01 -8.84
C TRP A 331 18.36 -7.01 -8.72
N GLY A 332 18.14 -5.74 -9.07
CA GLY A 332 19.14 -4.68 -8.96
C GLY A 332 19.62 -4.37 -7.52
N ASN A 333 18.93 -4.84 -6.48
CA ASN A 333 19.39 -4.73 -5.10
C ASN A 333 20.21 -5.95 -4.63
N LEU A 334 20.10 -7.08 -5.31
CA LEU A 334 20.87 -8.30 -5.00
C LEU A 334 22.33 -8.20 -5.43
N SER A 335 22.63 -7.39 -6.45
CA SER A 335 24.00 -7.15 -6.94
C SER A 335 24.84 -6.26 -6.03
N LYS A 336 24.23 -5.57 -5.05
CA LYS A 336 24.93 -4.62 -4.18
C LYS A 336 25.73 -5.34 -3.11
N LYS A 337 27.00 -4.95 -2.96
CA LYS A 337 27.87 -5.39 -1.86
C LYS A 337 27.23 -5.03 -0.52
N ASN A 338 27.33 -5.92 0.47
CA ASN A 338 26.69 -5.75 1.78
C ASN A 338 27.08 -4.47 2.51
N MET A 339 28.34 -4.02 2.44
CA MET A 339 28.75 -2.74 3.04
C MET A 339 28.04 -1.55 2.41
N VAL A 340 27.87 -1.56 1.08
CA VAL A 340 27.11 -0.54 0.35
C VAL A 340 25.64 -0.57 0.76
N THR A 341 25.03 -1.76 0.83
CA THR A 341 23.64 -1.94 1.27
C THR A 341 23.43 -1.45 2.71
N ARG A 342 24.38 -1.71 3.61
CA ARG A 342 24.35 -1.19 5.00
C ARG A 342 24.48 0.32 5.05
N LEU A 343 25.39 0.91 4.27
CA LEU A 343 25.57 2.35 4.22
C LEU A 343 24.33 3.05 3.66
N ILE A 344 23.75 2.55 2.57
CA ILE A 344 22.50 3.06 1.99
C ILE A 344 21.37 2.92 3.02
N LYS A 345 21.24 1.77 3.69
CA LYS A 345 20.23 1.58 4.73
C LYS A 345 20.38 2.56 5.89
N LEU A 346 21.62 2.79 6.35
CA LEU A 346 21.90 3.77 7.41
C LEU A 346 21.54 5.18 6.94
N ALA A 347 22.08 5.61 5.79
CA ALA A 347 21.83 6.93 5.23
C ALA A 347 20.33 7.20 4.99
N THR A 348 19.60 6.26 4.40
CA THR A 348 18.15 6.39 4.17
C THR A 348 17.36 6.38 5.48
N THR A 349 17.74 5.58 6.47
CA THR A 349 17.06 5.58 7.78
C THR A 349 17.31 6.90 8.51
N THR A 350 18.54 7.40 8.52
CA THR A 350 18.87 8.72 9.09
C THR A 350 18.10 9.83 8.36
N PHE A 351 18.05 9.79 7.03
CA PHE A 351 17.26 10.73 6.25
C PHE A 351 15.77 10.68 6.62
N VAL A 352 15.19 9.49 6.79
CA VAL A 352 13.79 9.35 7.21
C VAL A 352 13.56 9.91 8.62
N VAL A 353 14.48 9.69 9.56
CA VAL A 353 14.39 10.28 10.92
C VAL A 353 14.43 11.80 10.86
N LEU A 354 15.36 12.37 10.11
CA LEU A 354 15.42 13.82 9.88
C LEU A 354 14.14 14.32 9.18
N MET A 355 13.64 13.56 8.21
CA MET A 355 12.40 13.88 7.52
C MET A 355 11.24 13.96 8.51
N ILE A 356 11.07 13.01 9.44
CA ILE A 356 10.03 13.09 10.49
C ILE A 356 10.14 14.39 11.28
N ILE A 357 11.34 14.75 11.74
CA ILE A 357 11.56 15.97 12.54
C ILE A 357 11.21 17.23 11.74
N PHE A 358 11.68 17.35 10.50
CA PHE A 358 11.42 18.54 9.68
C PHE A 358 9.99 18.56 9.11
N TRP A 359 9.33 17.41 8.98
CA TRP A 359 7.94 17.31 8.54
C TRP A 359 6.96 17.80 9.60
N ALA A 360 7.38 17.87 10.86
CA ALA A 360 6.60 18.50 11.92
C ALA A 360 6.30 19.98 11.61
N ILE A 361 7.17 20.70 10.90
CA ILE A 361 6.98 22.12 10.56
C ILE A 361 5.72 22.35 9.70
N PRO A 362 5.59 21.74 8.50
CA PRO A 362 4.38 21.91 7.68
C PRO A 362 3.14 21.34 8.37
N VAL A 363 3.27 20.32 9.21
CA VAL A 363 2.13 19.74 9.95
C VAL A 363 1.67 20.66 11.07
N ALA A 364 2.60 21.25 11.82
CA ALA A 364 2.29 22.25 12.84
C ALA A 364 1.63 23.49 12.23
N PHE A 365 2.08 23.92 11.05
CA PHE A 365 1.42 25.00 10.29
C PHE A 365 -0.04 24.67 9.98
N VAL A 366 -0.33 23.45 9.52
CA VAL A 366 -1.71 22.98 9.31
C VAL A 366 -2.51 22.96 10.62
N GLY A 367 -1.89 22.56 11.73
CA GLY A 367 -2.50 22.59 13.06
C GLY A 367 -2.87 24.01 13.51
N VAL A 368 -2.01 25.01 13.27
CA VAL A 368 -2.30 26.42 13.59
C VAL A 368 -3.50 26.94 12.79
N ILE A 369 -3.65 26.57 11.50
CA ILE A 369 -4.81 26.95 10.68
C ILE A 369 -6.13 26.43 11.27
N SER A 370 -6.11 25.35 12.05
CA SER A 370 -7.33 24.85 12.71
C SER A 370 -7.86 25.76 13.82
N ASN A 371 -7.05 26.70 14.32
CA ASN A 371 -7.44 27.62 15.39
C ASN A 371 -7.74 29.03 14.86
N ILE A 372 -9.03 29.39 14.83
CA ILE A 372 -9.54 30.69 14.35
C ILE A 372 -8.91 31.86 15.11
N LYS A 373 -8.82 31.77 16.45
CA LYS A 373 -8.33 32.86 17.30
C LYS A 373 -6.87 33.20 17.02
N THR A 374 -6.08 32.21 16.64
CA THR A 374 -4.67 32.41 16.26
C THR A 374 -4.53 33.06 14.88
N LEU A 375 -5.44 32.76 13.96
CA LEU A 375 -5.44 33.38 12.63
C LEU A 375 -5.81 34.87 12.68
N GLU A 376 -6.68 35.28 13.60
CA GLU A 376 -7.07 36.68 13.81
C GLU A 376 -5.92 37.57 14.33
N THR A 377 -4.95 37.00 15.05
CA THR A 377 -3.74 37.71 15.49
C THR A 377 -2.77 38.08 14.35
N ILE A 378 -2.93 37.50 13.15
CA ILE A 378 -2.08 37.79 11.99
C ILE A 378 -2.71 38.95 11.22
N SER A 379 -2.02 40.10 11.18
CA SER A 379 -2.52 41.35 10.60
C SER A 379 -3.05 41.23 9.16
N PHE A 380 -2.45 40.36 8.35
CA PHE A 380 -2.87 40.09 6.97
C PHE A 380 -4.13 39.21 6.83
N LEU A 381 -4.53 38.50 7.88
CA LEU A 381 -5.69 37.59 7.88
C LEU A 381 -6.92 38.17 8.60
N THR A 382 -6.89 39.44 8.96
CA THR A 382 -8.02 40.14 9.60
C THR A 382 -9.27 40.20 8.71
N TRP A 383 -9.16 40.00 7.39
CA TRP A 383 -10.32 39.87 6.50
C TRP A 383 -11.14 38.58 6.73
N ILE A 384 -10.55 37.58 7.40
CA ILE A 384 -11.19 36.27 7.62
C ILE A 384 -12.36 36.38 8.59
N SER A 385 -12.34 37.34 9.52
CA SER A 385 -13.44 37.60 10.47
C SER A 385 -14.67 38.25 9.81
N SER A 386 -14.55 38.72 8.57
CA SER A 386 -15.67 39.20 7.76
C SER A 386 -16.45 38.07 7.06
N ILE A 387 -15.98 36.81 7.16
CA ILE A 387 -16.63 35.65 6.54
C ILE A 387 -17.78 35.14 7.44
N PRO A 388 -18.94 34.75 6.87
CA PRO A 388 -20.02 34.15 7.64
C PRO A 388 -19.56 32.97 8.50
N SER A 389 -20.06 32.89 9.74
CA SER A 389 -19.64 31.90 10.76
C SER A 389 -19.72 30.45 10.28
N VAL A 390 -20.70 30.12 9.42
CA VAL A 390 -20.85 28.79 8.81
C VAL A 390 -19.69 28.47 7.85
N ILE A 391 -19.31 29.42 7.00
CA ILE A 391 -18.22 29.24 6.02
C ILE A 391 -16.87 29.21 6.76
N LEU A 392 -16.71 30.07 7.76
CA LEU A 392 -15.53 30.09 8.63
C LEU A 392 -15.32 28.74 9.32
N GLY A 393 -16.37 28.14 9.88
CA GLY A 393 -16.32 26.81 10.51
C GLY A 393 -16.01 25.67 9.54
N VAL A 394 -16.46 25.76 8.29
CA VAL A 394 -16.06 24.81 7.23
C VAL A 394 -14.58 24.97 6.90
N ILE A 395 -14.10 26.21 6.75
CA ILE A 395 -12.69 26.47 6.47
C ILE A 395 -11.82 25.94 7.62
N THR A 396 -12.15 26.20 8.87
CA THR A 396 -11.28 25.85 10.00
C THR A 396 -11.36 24.38 10.43
N GLY A 397 -12.48 23.69 10.17
CA GLY A 397 -12.58 22.25 10.38
C GLY A 397 -12.11 21.39 9.20
N LEU A 398 -12.50 21.75 7.98
CA LEU A 398 -12.30 20.91 6.78
C LEU A 398 -10.96 21.19 6.09
N LEU A 399 -10.53 22.45 6.00
CA LEU A 399 -9.30 22.80 5.26
C LEU A 399 -8.06 22.18 5.90
N PRO A 400 -7.83 22.26 7.22
CA PRO A 400 -6.69 21.59 7.86
C PRO A 400 -6.69 20.08 7.64
N SER A 401 -7.87 19.47 7.70
CA SER A 401 -8.06 18.04 7.47
C SER A 401 -7.66 17.63 6.05
N ILE A 402 -8.04 18.42 5.04
CA ILE A 402 -7.67 18.19 3.64
C ILE A 402 -6.17 18.44 3.42
N MET A 403 -5.63 19.55 3.94
CA MET A 403 -4.21 19.88 3.83
C MET A 403 -3.33 18.79 4.45
N LEU A 404 -3.66 18.34 5.66
CA LEU A 404 -2.96 17.24 6.31
C LEU A 404 -3.11 15.94 5.50
N ALA A 405 -4.29 15.67 4.95
CA ALA A 405 -4.52 14.47 4.15
C ALA A 405 -3.68 14.45 2.86
N VAL A 406 -3.51 15.60 2.18
CA VAL A 406 -2.67 15.76 0.99
C VAL A 406 -1.20 15.64 1.36
N LEU A 407 -0.76 16.34 2.41
CA LEU A 407 0.62 16.31 2.90
C LEU A 407 1.03 14.86 3.26
N MET A 408 0.16 14.13 3.95
CA MET A 408 0.39 12.73 4.33
C MET A 408 0.27 11.73 3.18
N ALA A 409 -0.32 12.10 2.04
CA ALA A 409 -0.36 11.25 0.85
C ALA A 409 0.97 11.23 0.08
N LEU A 410 1.79 12.26 0.24
CA LEU A 410 3.13 12.36 -0.36
C LEU A 410 4.14 11.45 0.34
N VAL A 411 4.05 11.33 1.67
CA VAL A 411 5.04 10.61 2.50
C VAL A 411 5.26 9.15 2.06
N PRO A 412 4.22 8.30 1.87
CA PRO A 412 4.43 6.91 1.45
C PRO A 412 5.13 6.76 0.11
N ILE A 413 4.97 7.73 -0.81
CA ILE A 413 5.62 7.70 -2.12
C ILE A 413 7.14 7.85 -1.93
N VAL A 414 7.57 8.83 -1.15
CA VAL A 414 8.99 9.05 -0.83
C VAL A 414 9.57 7.87 -0.06
N LEU A 415 8.87 7.40 0.99
CA LEU A 415 9.32 6.26 1.78
C LEU A 415 9.49 4.97 0.97
N ARG A 416 8.57 4.70 0.03
CA ARG A 416 8.65 3.55 -0.86
C ARG A 416 9.87 3.64 -1.79
N LEU A 417 10.13 4.82 -2.34
CA LEU A 417 11.32 5.05 -3.18
C LEU A 417 12.61 4.79 -2.39
N LEU A 418 12.70 5.30 -1.15
CA LEU A 418 13.86 5.11 -0.27
C LEU A 418 14.05 3.65 0.14
N ALA A 419 12.97 2.97 0.56
CA ALA A 419 13.01 1.55 0.93
C ALA A 419 13.39 0.66 -0.27
N GLY A 420 12.92 1.02 -1.47
CA GLY A 420 13.27 0.37 -2.73
C GLY A 420 14.75 0.45 -3.11
N MET A 421 15.54 1.32 -2.50
CA MET A 421 16.98 1.43 -2.78
C MET A 421 17.82 0.30 -2.19
N PHE A 422 17.32 -0.44 -1.20
CA PHE A 422 18.12 -1.44 -0.49
C PHE A 422 17.39 -2.72 -0.09
N GLU A 423 16.05 -2.72 0.02
CA GLU A 423 15.34 -3.96 0.36
C GLU A 423 15.33 -4.94 -0.84
N PRO A 424 15.52 -6.25 -0.60
CA PRO A 424 15.69 -7.22 -1.68
C PRO A 424 14.37 -7.66 -2.32
N THR A 425 13.23 -7.42 -1.68
CA THR A 425 11.90 -7.79 -2.19
C THR A 425 10.91 -6.63 -2.09
N ARG A 426 9.90 -6.59 -2.98
CA ARG A 426 8.86 -5.56 -2.96
C ARG A 426 8.00 -5.68 -1.70
N SER A 427 7.74 -6.90 -1.24
CA SER A 427 7.06 -7.13 0.06
C SER A 427 7.83 -6.51 1.22
N ALA A 428 9.17 -6.61 1.25
CA ALA A 428 10.00 -5.98 2.27
C ALA A 428 10.02 -4.45 2.14
N VAL A 429 9.96 -3.92 0.91
CA VAL A 429 9.79 -2.47 0.65
C VAL A 429 8.48 -1.96 1.26
N GLU A 430 7.36 -2.63 1.01
CA GLU A 430 6.06 -2.22 1.57
C GLU A 430 6.03 -2.34 3.10
N LEU A 431 6.57 -3.43 3.67
CA LEU A 431 6.66 -3.60 5.12
C LEU A 431 7.50 -2.50 5.77
N ARG A 432 8.64 -2.15 5.16
CA ARG A 432 9.49 -1.04 5.62
C ARG A 432 8.78 0.31 5.50
N THR A 433 8.12 0.54 4.37
CA THR A 433 7.34 1.76 4.11
C THR A 433 6.25 1.92 5.16
N GLN A 434 5.53 0.85 5.49
CA GLN A 434 4.50 0.85 6.52
C GLN A 434 5.08 1.15 7.91
N ALA A 435 6.20 0.54 8.28
CA ALA A 435 6.85 0.79 9.57
C ALA A 435 7.29 2.25 9.72
N TRP A 436 7.95 2.81 8.70
CA TRP A 436 8.31 4.23 8.68
C TRP A 436 7.09 5.14 8.67
N TYR A 437 6.08 4.83 7.84
CA TYR A 437 4.87 5.64 7.76
C TYR A 437 4.09 5.63 9.07
N PHE A 438 4.09 4.52 9.80
CA PHE A 438 3.50 4.46 11.15
C PHE A 438 4.17 5.48 12.10
N SER A 439 5.49 5.65 12.03
CA SER A 439 6.18 6.69 12.80
C SER A 439 5.71 8.10 12.43
N PHE A 440 5.48 8.41 11.14
CA PHE A 440 4.86 9.68 10.72
C PHE A 440 3.43 9.82 11.24
N GLN A 441 2.64 8.75 11.24
CA GLN A 441 1.27 8.80 11.79
C GLN A 441 1.28 9.10 13.29
N VAL A 442 2.18 8.48 14.06
CA VAL A 442 2.27 8.71 15.51
C VAL A 442 2.87 10.08 15.83
N VAL A 443 3.99 10.45 15.22
CA VAL A 443 4.67 11.71 15.55
C VAL A 443 3.91 12.89 14.97
N ASP A 444 3.63 12.90 13.67
CA ASP A 444 3.11 14.10 13.02
C ASP A 444 1.58 14.20 13.07
N VAL A 445 0.89 13.14 12.63
CA VAL A 445 -0.59 13.15 12.57
C VAL A 445 -1.19 13.09 13.98
N PHE A 446 -0.59 12.34 14.90
CA PHE A 446 -1.07 12.23 16.27
C PHE A 446 -0.43 13.29 17.20
N LEU A 447 0.87 13.19 17.53
CA LEU A 447 1.47 14.08 18.54
C LEU A 447 1.51 15.55 18.08
N VAL A 448 2.18 15.87 16.97
CA VAL A 448 2.37 17.25 16.50
C VAL A 448 1.04 17.92 16.21
N THR A 449 0.08 17.22 15.59
CA THR A 449 -1.23 17.83 15.31
C THR A 449 -2.04 18.07 16.59
N THR A 450 -2.00 17.15 17.56
CA THR A 450 -2.62 17.35 18.88
C THR A 450 -2.00 18.54 19.61
N PHE A 451 -0.68 18.65 19.61
CA PHE A 451 0.03 19.77 20.26
C PHE A 451 -0.02 21.07 19.45
N SER A 452 -0.12 21.07 18.13
CA SER A 452 -0.20 22.34 17.37
C SER A 452 -1.61 22.93 17.38
N SER A 453 -2.65 22.08 17.33
CA SER A 453 -4.04 22.52 17.46
C SER A 453 -4.39 23.00 18.87
N GLY A 454 -3.84 22.34 19.91
CA GLY A 454 -4.07 22.70 21.32
C GLY A 454 -3.01 23.60 21.96
N ALA A 455 -1.73 23.42 21.62
CA ALA A 455 -0.61 24.04 22.33
C ALA A 455 0.04 25.24 21.65
N ALA A 456 -0.30 25.64 20.42
CA ALA A 456 0.22 26.91 19.88
C ALA A 456 -0.16 28.12 20.76
N ALA A 457 -1.32 28.06 21.41
CA ALA A 457 -1.78 29.07 22.38
C ALA A 457 -1.13 28.92 23.78
N VAL A 458 -0.53 27.75 24.06
CA VAL A 458 -0.14 27.28 25.40
C VAL A 458 1.38 27.16 25.53
N ALA A 459 2.11 27.04 24.41
CA ALA A 459 3.56 26.88 24.38
C ALA A 459 4.27 28.05 25.05
N LYS A 460 3.78 29.28 24.85
CA LYS A 460 4.26 30.46 25.57
C LYS A 460 4.00 30.34 27.08
N GLN A 461 2.80 29.93 27.46
CA GLN A 461 2.41 29.74 28.87
C GLN A 461 3.21 28.64 29.58
N ILE A 462 3.60 27.57 28.88
CA ILE A 462 4.43 26.48 29.43
C ILE A 462 5.90 26.89 29.57
N VAL A 463 6.42 27.68 28.63
CA VAL A 463 7.76 28.26 28.74
C VAL A 463 7.81 29.25 29.91
N ASP A 464 6.76 30.05 30.07
CA ASP A 464 6.66 31.06 31.13
C ASP A 464 6.35 30.43 32.51
N ASP A 465 5.56 29.35 32.56
CA ASP A 465 5.25 28.58 33.78
C ASP A 465 5.18 27.05 33.53
N PRO A 466 6.31 26.33 33.69
CA PRO A 466 6.36 24.88 33.48
C PRO A 466 5.47 24.07 34.43
N SER A 467 5.09 24.61 35.60
CA SER A 467 4.28 23.91 36.59
C SER A 467 2.83 23.73 36.14
N SER A 468 2.35 24.60 35.26
CA SER A 468 1.01 24.58 34.68
C SER A 468 0.85 23.53 33.56
N ALA A 469 1.94 22.96 33.05
CA ALA A 469 1.93 22.08 31.88
C ALA A 469 0.98 20.86 31.99
N PRO A 470 0.89 20.13 33.12
CA PRO A 470 -0.05 19.01 33.24
C PRO A 470 -1.51 19.43 33.12
N MET A 471 -1.88 20.56 33.73
CA MET A 471 -3.23 21.13 33.71
C MET A 471 -3.60 21.64 32.31
N LEU A 472 -2.64 22.28 31.65
CA LEU A 472 -2.80 22.78 30.30
C LEU A 472 -2.91 21.64 29.27
N LEU A 473 -2.14 20.57 29.43
CA LEU A 473 -2.31 19.36 28.61
C LEU A 473 -3.67 18.72 28.85
N ALA A 474 -4.09 18.57 30.11
CA ALA A 474 -5.37 17.95 30.46
C ALA A 474 -6.59 18.71 29.90
N SER A 475 -6.52 20.03 29.82
CA SER A 475 -7.60 20.88 29.30
C SER A 475 -7.61 20.99 27.76
N ASN A 476 -6.44 21.02 27.10
CA ASN A 476 -6.36 21.25 25.66
C ASN A 476 -6.31 19.96 24.81
N LEU A 477 -5.79 18.85 25.34
CA LEU A 477 -5.70 17.59 24.59
C LEU A 477 -7.09 17.04 24.18
N PRO A 478 -8.13 17.11 25.03
CA PRO A 478 -9.48 16.68 24.63
C PRO A 478 -10.09 17.52 23.50
N LEU A 479 -9.73 18.79 23.37
CA LEU A 479 -10.24 19.69 22.31
C LEU A 479 -9.73 19.28 20.91
N ALA A 480 -8.57 18.63 20.83
CA ALA A 480 -8.06 18.08 19.57
C ALA A 480 -8.96 16.98 18.99
N SER A 481 -9.87 16.39 19.77
CA SER A 481 -10.81 15.36 19.29
C SER A 481 -11.72 15.87 18.16
N ASN A 482 -12.08 17.15 18.15
CA ASN A 482 -12.86 17.78 17.09
C ASN A 482 -12.11 17.76 15.75
N PHE A 483 -10.81 18.08 15.79
CA PHE A 483 -9.94 17.98 14.63
C PHE A 483 -9.89 16.55 14.10
N TYR A 484 -9.68 15.54 14.96
CA TYR A 484 -9.62 14.14 14.53
C TYR A 484 -10.95 13.64 13.96
N THR A 485 -12.07 14.09 14.52
CA THR A 485 -13.40 13.76 14.00
C THR A 485 -13.58 14.28 12.57
N ALA A 486 -13.23 15.54 12.32
CA ALA A 486 -13.24 16.11 10.98
C ALA A 486 -12.26 15.39 10.04
N TYR A 487 -11.04 15.12 10.52
CA TYR A 487 -10.01 14.41 9.78
C TYR A 487 -10.44 13.01 9.34
N PHE A 488 -11.02 12.22 10.24
CA PHE A 488 -11.50 10.87 9.92
C PHE A 488 -12.66 10.89 8.94
N VAL A 489 -13.58 11.87 9.02
CA VAL A 489 -14.65 12.03 8.03
C VAL A 489 -14.08 12.34 6.64
N VAL A 490 -13.08 13.22 6.55
CA VAL A 490 -12.39 13.53 5.29
C VAL A 490 -11.70 12.30 4.73
N LYS A 491 -10.95 11.56 5.58
CA LYS A 491 -10.25 10.33 5.18
C LYS A 491 -11.21 9.22 4.74
N ALA A 492 -12.33 9.02 5.44
CA ALA A 492 -13.35 8.06 5.07
C ALA A 492 -13.96 8.38 3.70
N LYS A 493 -14.25 9.66 3.43
CA LYS A 493 -14.72 10.13 2.11
C LYS A 493 -13.65 9.96 1.03
N GLN A 494 -12.39 10.26 1.31
CA GLN A 494 -11.27 10.08 0.38
C GLN A 494 -11.11 8.61 -0.01
N LEU A 495 -11.11 7.70 0.97
CA LEU A 495 -11.01 6.25 0.74
C LEU A 495 -12.19 5.76 -0.11
N SER A 496 -13.42 6.16 0.25
CA SER A 496 -14.63 5.81 -0.49
C SER A 496 -14.55 6.26 -1.95
N ARG A 497 -14.06 7.48 -2.21
CA ARG A 497 -13.86 8.00 -3.58
C ARG A 497 -12.79 7.21 -4.35
N ILE A 498 -11.69 6.81 -3.73
CA ILE A 498 -10.65 5.99 -4.38
C ILE A 498 -11.22 4.61 -4.73
N CYS A 499 -11.96 3.99 -3.81
CA CYS A 499 -12.63 2.71 -4.06
C CYS A 499 -13.66 2.85 -5.19
N LEU A 500 -14.49 3.88 -5.17
CA LEU A 500 -15.47 4.15 -6.23
C LEU A 500 -14.82 4.50 -7.57
N ALA A 501 -13.70 5.23 -7.59
CA ALA A 501 -12.97 5.56 -8.81
C ALA A 501 -12.26 4.33 -9.40
N ARG A 502 -11.76 3.43 -8.56
CA ARG A 502 -11.24 2.13 -9.02
C ARG A 502 -12.36 1.23 -9.52
N LEU A 503 -13.50 1.20 -8.84
CA LEU A 503 -14.68 0.45 -9.27
C LEU A 503 -15.24 1.01 -10.59
N SER A 504 -15.27 2.34 -10.75
CA SER A 504 -15.69 3.01 -12.00
C SER A 504 -14.70 2.74 -13.13
N HIS A 505 -13.39 2.72 -12.85
CA HIS A 505 -12.38 2.32 -13.83
C HIS A 505 -12.50 0.83 -14.21
N LEU A 506 -12.78 -0.06 -13.26
CA LEU A 506 -12.99 -1.49 -13.51
C LEU A 506 -14.29 -1.78 -14.26
N THR A 507 -15.38 -1.12 -13.90
CA THR A 507 -16.69 -1.21 -14.60
C THR A 507 -16.60 -0.58 -15.98
N PHE A 508 -15.89 0.53 -16.16
CA PHE A 508 -15.64 1.10 -17.48
C PHE A 508 -14.77 0.16 -18.33
N LYS A 509 -13.75 -0.49 -17.76
CA LYS A 509 -12.88 -1.44 -18.48
C LYS A 509 -13.63 -2.73 -18.84
N THR A 510 -14.46 -3.26 -17.95
CA THR A 510 -15.28 -4.46 -18.19
C THR A 510 -16.46 -4.17 -19.11
N SER A 511 -17.15 -3.04 -18.98
CA SER A 511 -18.19 -2.58 -19.92
C SER A 511 -17.62 -2.38 -21.33
N LYS A 512 -16.41 -1.79 -21.47
CA LYS A 512 -15.71 -1.72 -22.76
C LYS A 512 -15.31 -3.09 -23.29
N HIS A 513 -15.04 -4.06 -22.41
CA HIS A 513 -14.69 -5.42 -22.82
C HIS A 513 -15.92 -6.22 -23.22
N HIS A 514 -17.05 -6.03 -22.55
CA HIS A 514 -18.35 -6.62 -22.88
C HIS A 514 -18.93 -6.02 -24.16
N SER A 515 -18.83 -4.70 -24.35
CA SER A 515 -19.17 -4.09 -25.64
C SER A 515 -18.26 -4.62 -26.75
N LYS A 516 -16.96 -4.83 -26.49
CA LYS A 516 -16.04 -5.47 -27.47
C LYS A 516 -16.42 -6.92 -27.79
N LEU A 517 -16.89 -7.70 -26.81
CA LEU A 517 -17.34 -9.09 -27.02
C LEU A 517 -18.68 -9.16 -27.77
N GLN A 518 -19.60 -8.23 -27.53
CA GLN A 518 -20.86 -8.13 -28.28
C GLN A 518 -20.64 -7.72 -29.76
N TYR A 519 -19.59 -6.97 -30.07
CA TYR A 519 -19.22 -6.66 -31.46
C TYR A 519 -18.29 -7.70 -32.12
N GLN A 520 -17.75 -8.66 -31.36
CA GLN A 520 -16.93 -9.76 -31.89
C GLN A 520 -17.70 -11.09 -32.07
N THR A 521 -19.00 -11.12 -31.75
CA THR A 521 -19.87 -12.32 -31.86
C THR A 521 -20.87 -12.26 -33.03
N PRO A 522 -20.42 -11.94 -34.25
CA PRO A 522 -21.03 -12.60 -35.41
C PRO A 522 -20.03 -13.16 -36.45
N PHE A 523 -18.75 -13.38 -36.11
CA PHE A 523 -17.73 -13.86 -37.07
C PHE A 523 -17.15 -15.26 -36.81
N LEU A 524 -17.84 -16.12 -36.05
CA LEU A 524 -17.41 -17.51 -35.80
C LEU A 524 -18.41 -18.58 -36.30
N HIS A 525 -19.32 -18.19 -37.20
CA HIS A 525 -20.07 -19.10 -38.04
C HIS A 525 -19.99 -18.58 -39.47
N TYR A 526 -18.94 -18.96 -40.20
CA TYR A 526 -18.92 -19.31 -41.62
C TYR A 526 -17.54 -19.87 -41.97
#